data_AF-A0A2E6ZBR3-F1
#
_entry.id   AF-A0A2E6ZBR3-F1
#
_cell.length_a   1.000
_cell.length_b   1.000
_cell.length_c   1.000
_cell.angle_alpha   90.00
_cell.angle_beta   90.00
_cell.angle_gamma   90.00
#
_symmetry.space_group_name_H-M   'P 1'
#
loop_
_entity.id
_entity.type
_entity.pdbx_description
1 polymer ?
#
loop_
_entity_poly.entity_id
_entity_poly.type
_entity_poly.pdbx_seq_one_letter_code
_entity_poly.pdbx_strand_id
1 'polypeptide(L)' 'MTKFDVETELAKLKAETRELRQKRFKNSRLNFYHGELVKMRIKGATVAELQRWLKVKRISVAWTTVKRWLDNHG' A
#
# COMPACT_ATOMS: atom_id res chain seq x y z
N MET A 1 17.23 7.96 44.74
CA MET A 1 16.07 8.17 43.85
C MET A 1 16.62 8.66 42.53
N THR A 2 16.81 7.75 41.56
CA THR A 2 17.40 8.09 40.26
C THR A 2 16.44 9.00 39.51
N LYS A 3 16.94 10.17 39.12
CA LYS A 3 16.19 11.23 38.45
C LYS A 3 15.70 10.68 37.12
N PHE A 4 14.39 10.53 36.95
CA PHE A 4 13.80 10.15 35.67
C PHE A 4 14.03 11.28 34.67
N ASP A 5 14.85 11.03 33.66
CA ASP A 5 15.19 12.02 32.65
C ASP A 5 14.21 11.94 31.48
N VAL A 6 13.27 12.87 31.48
CA VAL A 6 12.16 12.94 30.54
C VAL A 6 12.66 13.12 29.09
N GLU A 7 13.78 13.81 28.87
CA GLU A 7 14.27 14.09 27.52
C GLU A 7 14.86 12.84 26.86
N THR A 8 15.58 12.02 27.63
CA THR A 8 16.15 10.76 27.13
C THR A 8 15.08 9.74 26.77
N GLU A 9 14.02 9.63 27.58
CA GLU A 9 12.90 8.73 27.31
C GLU A 9 12.07 9.22 26.11
N LEU A 10 11.88 10.53 25.94
CA LEU A 10 11.25 11.09 24.74
C LEU A 10 12.08 10.85 23.47
N ALA A 11 13.40 10.94 23.54
CA ALA A 11 14.28 10.66 22.43
C ALA A 11 14.19 9.18 22.00
N LYS A 12 14.17 8.24 22.95
CA LYS A 12 13.95 6.81 22.69
C LYS A 12 12.61 6.56 22.01
N LEU A 13 11.52 7.11 22.55
CA LEU A 13 10.18 6.96 21.97
C LEU A 13 10.09 7.49 20.53
N LYS A 14 10.74 8.63 20.24
CA LYS A 14 10.79 9.18 18.87
C LYS A 14 11.61 8.29 17.92
N ALA A 15 12.72 7.73 18.38
CA ALA A 15 13.53 6.79 17.61
C ALA A 15 12.75 5.51 17.30
N GLU A 16 12.11 4.91 18.31
CA GLU A 16 11.26 3.73 18.15
C GLU A 16 10.09 4.01 17.19
N THR A 17 9.43 5.16 17.32
CA THR A 17 8.35 5.57 16.41
C THR A 17 8.84 5.67 14.96
N ARG A 18 10.07 6.13 14.75
CA ARG A 18 10.67 6.24 13.41
C ARG A 18 11.01 4.87 12.83
N GLU A 19 11.49 3.94 13.64
CA GLU A 19 11.76 2.56 13.24
C GLU A 19 10.47 1.81 12.91
N LEU A 20 9.45 1.92 13.77
CA LEU A 20 8.12 1.36 13.51
C LEU A 20 7.47 1.94 12.25
N ARG A 21 7.75 3.21 11.94
CA ARG A 21 7.30 3.87 10.71
C ARG A 21 8.03 3.37 9.45
N GLN A 22 9.12 2.61 9.54
CA GLN A 22 9.77 2.07 8.34
C GLN A 22 8.74 1.31 7.51
N LYS A 23 8.42 1.89 6.34
CA LYS A 23 7.46 1.31 5.40
C LYS A 23 8.03 -0.02 4.94
N ARG A 24 7.41 -1.11 5.36
CA ARG A 24 7.61 -2.41 4.72
C ARG A 24 7.13 -2.28 3.28
N PHE A 25 8.05 -2.09 2.34
CA PHE A 25 7.78 -2.10 0.91
C PHE A 25 7.44 -3.54 0.49
N LYS A 26 6.21 -3.97 0.75
CA LYS A 26 5.67 -5.17 0.12
C LYS A 26 5.21 -4.80 -1.29
N ASN A 27 5.82 -5.45 -2.28
CA ASN A 27 5.34 -5.39 -3.65
C ASN A 27 3.87 -5.83 -3.68
N SER A 28 3.01 -4.98 -4.25
CA SER A 28 1.59 -5.29 -4.40
C SER A 28 1.43 -6.48 -5.33
N ARG A 29 0.49 -7.39 -5.02
CA ARG A 29 0.12 -8.48 -5.94
C ARG A 29 -0.40 -7.96 -7.28
N LEU A 30 -0.87 -6.72 -7.33
CA LEU A 30 -1.30 -6.06 -8.56
C LEU A 30 -0.13 -5.76 -9.50
N ASN A 31 1.10 -5.63 -8.98
CA ASN A 31 2.29 -5.35 -9.80
C ASN A 31 2.55 -6.47 -10.82
N PHE A 32 2.17 -7.71 -10.50
CA PHE A 32 2.28 -8.84 -11.42
C PHE A 32 1.41 -8.65 -12.67
N TYR A 33 0.27 -7.97 -12.54
CA TYR A 33 -0.69 -7.71 -13.63
C TYR A 33 -0.67 -6.25 -14.09
N HIS A 34 0.45 -5.55 -13.86
CA HIS A 34 0.52 -4.10 -14.12
C HIS A 34 0.19 -3.77 -15.57
N GLY A 35 0.82 -4.47 -16.51
CA GLY A 35 0.61 -4.25 -17.93
C GLY A 35 -0.83 -4.48 -18.37
N GLU A 36 -1.49 -5.53 -17.86
CA GLU A 36 -2.89 -5.82 -18.17
C GLU A 36 -3.83 -4.77 -17.59
N LEU A 37 -3.63 -4.39 -16.32
CA LEU A 37 -4.47 -3.40 -15.65
C LEU A 37 -4.40 -2.03 -16.34
N VAL A 38 -3.19 -1.58 -16.70
CA VAL A 38 -2.99 -0.30 -17.42
C VAL A 38 -3.60 -0.36 -18.82
N LYS A 39 -3.38 -1.45 -19.58
CA LYS A 39 -3.99 -1.61 -20.91
C LYS A 39 -5.51 -1.60 -20.86
N MET A 40 -6.11 -2.29 -19.89
CA MET A 40 -7.56 -2.30 -19.70
C MET A 40 -8.08 -0.91 -19.32
N ARG A 41 -7.37 -0.19 -18.44
CA ARG A 41 -7.75 1.16 -18.03
C ARG A 41 -7.69 2.16 -19.19
N ILE A 42 -6.65 2.10 -20.04
CA ILE A 42 -6.53 2.92 -21.25
C ILE A 42 -7.68 2.64 -22.22
N LYS A 43 -8.14 1.38 -22.32
CA LYS A 43 -9.31 0.99 -23.11
C LYS A 43 -10.66 1.40 -22.48
N GLY A 44 -10.65 2.12 -21.36
CA GLY A 44 -11.85 2.64 -20.71
C GLY A 44 -12.45 1.71 -19.66
N ALA A 45 -11.78 0.62 -19.26
CA ALA A 45 -12.29 -0.23 -18.18
C ALA A 45 -12.38 0.55 -16.86
N THR A 46 -13.50 0.38 -16.18
CA THR A 46 -13.74 0.95 -14.86
C THR A 46 -12.97 0.19 -13.79
N VAL A 47 -12.70 0.86 -12.66
CA VAL A 47 -12.00 0.23 -11.51
C VAL A 47 -12.77 -0.99 -10.97
N ALA A 48 -14.10 -0.99 -11.05
CA ALA A 48 -14.93 -2.11 -10.62
C ALA A 48 -14.79 -3.33 -11.54
N GLU A 49 -14.66 -3.12 -12.85
CA GLU A 49 -14.40 -4.19 -13.82
C GLU A 49 -13.01 -4.78 -13.63
N LEU A 50 -12.00 -3.94 -13.38
CA LEU A 50 -10.65 -4.40 -13.05
C LEU A 50 -10.64 -5.23 -11.77
N GLN A 51 -11.38 -4.82 -10.73
CA GLN A 51 -11.53 -5.59 -9.51
C GLN A 51 -12.20 -6.96 -9.78
N ARG A 52 -13.26 -6.99 -10.60
CA ARG A 52 -13.94 -8.24 -10.98
C ARG A 52 -13.01 -9.16 -11.76
N TRP A 53 -12.21 -8.61 -12.67
CA TRP A 53 -11.20 -9.35 -13.42
C TRP A 53 -10.11 -9.94 -12.52
N LEU A 54 -9.61 -9.16 -11.55
CA LEU A 54 -8.66 -9.66 -10.53
C LEU A 54 -9.25 -10.79 -9.70
N LYS A 55 -10.55 -10.73 -9.36
CA LYS A 55 -11.25 -11.80 -8.62
C LYS A 55 -11.23 -13.12 -9.38
N VAL A 56 -11.38 -13.11 -10.71
CA VAL A 56 -11.27 -14.31 -11.57
C VAL A 56 -9.86 -14.91 -11.51
N LYS A 57 -8.83 -14.06 -11.39
CA LYS A 57 -7.42 -14.48 -11.21
C LYS A 57 -7.08 -14.88 -9.76
N ARG A 58 -8.09 -15.10 -8.91
CA ARG A 58 -7.95 -15.42 -7.48
C ARG A 58 -7.26 -14.32 -6.66
N ILE A 59 -7.32 -13.07 -7.13
CA ILE A 59 -6.85 -11.90 -6.38
C ILE A 59 -8.08 -11.17 -5.83
N SER A 60 -8.34 -11.36 -4.55
CA SER A 60 -9.36 -10.59 -3.82
C SER A 60 -8.73 -9.32 -3.26
N VAL A 61 -9.13 -8.17 -3.79
CA VAL A 61 -8.73 -6.84 -3.32
C VAL A 61 -9.93 -5.90 -3.27
N ALA A 62 -9.88 -4.94 -2.36
CA ALA A 62 -10.90 -3.91 -2.27
C ALA A 62 -10.83 -2.98 -3.48
N TRP A 63 -11.98 -2.46 -3.90
CA TRP A 63 -12.08 -1.47 -4.97
C TRP A 63 -11.13 -0.28 -4.76
N THR A 64 -11.07 0.23 -3.52
CA THR A 64 -10.18 1.34 -3.12
C THR A 64 -8.70 0.99 -3.27
N THR A 65 -8.34 -0.28 -3.13
CA THR A 65 -6.96 -0.74 -3.34
C THR A 65 -6.61 -0.68 -4.81
N VAL A 66 -7.51 -1.10 -5.70
CA VAL A 66 -7.32 -1.01 -7.16
C VAL A 66 -7.25 0.45 -7.59
N LYS A 67 -8.16 1.31 -7.08
CA LYS A 67 -8.15 2.76 -7.35
C LYS A 67 -6.82 3.38 -6.93
N ARG A 68 -6.44 3.26 -5.64
CA ARG A 68 -5.20 3.82 -5.10
C ARG A 68 -3.98 3.28 -5.84
N TRP A 69 -4.00 2.01 -6.23
CA TRP A 69 -2.88 1.42 -6.96
C TRP A 69 -2.75 2.03 -8.36
N LEU A 70 -3.85 2.19 -9.09
CA LEU A 70 -3.89 2.88 -10.39
C LEU A 70 -3.44 4.33 -10.27
N ASP A 71 -3.90 5.07 -9.27
CA ASP A 71 -3.51 6.47 -9.05
C ASP A 71 -1.98 6.64 -8.83
N ASN A 72 -1.27 5.56 -8.43
CA ASN A 72 0.17 5.57 -8.22
C ASN A 72 0.99 4.93 -9.37
N HIS A 73 0.38 4.15 -10.26
CA HIS A 73 1.11 3.30 -11.24
C HIS A 73 0.54 3.31 -12.66
N GLY A 74 -0.61 3.95 -12.88
CA GLY A 74 -1.33 3.98 -14.16
C GLY A 74 -1.40 5.37 -14.76
#